data_AF-A0A4Y2WM38-F1
#
_entry.id   AF-A0A4Y2WM38-F1
#
_cell.length_a   1.000
_cell.length_b   1.000
_cell.length_c   1.000
_cell.angle_alpha   90.00
_cell.angle_beta   90.00
_cell.angle_gamma   90.00
#
_symmetry.space_group_name_H-M   'P 1'
#
loop_
_entity.id
_entity.type
_entity.pdbx_description
1 polymer ?
#
loop_
_entity_poly.entity_id
_entity_poly.type
_entity_poly.pdbx_seq_one_letter_code
_entity_poly.pdbx_strand_id
1 'polypeptide(L)'
;SNIFGITGGITFNGEGVRSMFHLDLMHLMEEGLVKMGEMLPGQTVNITRYVGLEDASIQRTLIVTTIKINEVLFPVSSVLIREIEYVGTSQVLVEAT
;
A
#
# COMPACT_ATOMS: atom_id res chain seq x y z
N SER A 1 24.00 -16.57 29.14
CA SER A 1 24.80 -15.33 29.17
C SER A 1 24.32 -14.46 28.03
N ASN A 2 23.92 -13.21 28.30
CA ASN A 2 23.57 -12.27 27.23
C ASN A 2 24.85 -11.67 26.65
N ILE A 3 25.01 -11.78 25.33
CA ILE A 3 26.12 -11.18 24.60
C ILE A 3 25.69 -9.77 24.18
N PHE A 4 26.51 -8.79 24.51
CA PHE A 4 26.30 -7.39 24.13
C PHE A 4 27.49 -6.89 23.33
N GLY A 5 27.21 -6.24 22.21
CA GLY A 5 28.19 -5.51 21.40
C GLY A 5 27.80 -4.05 21.25
N ILE A 6 28.51 -3.33 20.37
CA ILE A 6 28.26 -1.90 20.11
C ILE A 6 26.86 -1.62 19.53
N THR A 7 26.22 -2.62 18.93
CA THR A 7 24.86 -2.54 18.36
C THR A 7 23.80 -3.10 19.33
N GLY A 8 24.14 -3.28 20.61
CA GLY A 8 23.26 -3.84 21.63
C GLY A 8 23.33 -5.36 21.72
N GLY A 9 22.21 -5.97 22.12
CA GLY A 9 22.13 -7.41 22.34
C GLY A 9 22.34 -8.21 21.06
N ILE A 10 23.03 -9.35 21.18
CA ILE A 10 23.35 -10.25 20.09
C ILE A 10 22.62 -11.57 20.33
N THR A 11 21.61 -11.83 19.50
CA THR A 11 20.83 -13.08 19.48
C THR A 11 20.76 -13.58 18.03
N PHE A 12 20.75 -14.89 17.85
CA PHE A 12 20.61 -15.55 16.55
C PHE A 12 19.30 -16.35 16.49
N ASN A 13 18.71 -16.49 15.30
CA ASN A 13 17.58 -17.38 15.07
C ASN A 13 18.04 -18.86 15.00
N GLY A 14 17.09 -19.78 14.80
CA GLY A 14 17.38 -21.22 14.67
C GLY A 14 18.25 -21.61 13.46
N GLU A 15 18.53 -20.67 12.56
CA GLU A 15 19.36 -20.84 11.36
C GLU A 15 20.75 -20.19 11.51
N GLY A 16 21.04 -19.59 12.67
CA GLY A 16 22.32 -18.92 12.92
C GLY A 16 22.42 -17.49 12.35
N VAL A 17 21.30 -16.87 11.96
CA VAL A 17 21.23 -15.48 11.49
C VAL A 17 20.93 -14.55 12.65
N ARG A 18 21.65 -13.42 12.76
CA ARG A 18 21.41 -12.44 13.83
C ARG A 18 19.99 -11.89 13.74
N SER A 19 19.20 -12.07 14.79
CA SER A 19 17.78 -11.71 14.85
C SER A 19 17.47 -10.52 15.75
N MET A 20 18.43 -10.09 16.57
CA MET A 20 18.29 -8.92 17.44
C MET A 20 19.19 -7.79 16.95
N PHE A 21 18.60 -6.86 16.20
CA PHE A 21 19.29 -5.69 15.66
C PHE A 21 18.35 -4.49 15.54
N HIS A 22 18.94 -3.30 15.68
CA HIS A 22 18.30 -2.01 15.43
C HIS A 22 18.45 -1.65 13.95
N LEU A 23 17.39 -1.15 13.32
CA LEU A 23 17.42 -0.70 11.94
C LEU A 23 17.06 0.79 11.87
N ASP A 24 17.99 1.60 11.34
CA ASP A 24 17.71 2.98 10.95
C ASP A 24 17.04 3.01 9.58
N LEU A 25 15.95 3.76 9.45
CA LEU A 25 15.31 4.04 8.17
C LEU A 25 15.82 5.38 7.66
N MET A 26 16.35 5.39 6.43
CA MET A 26 16.97 6.55 5.81
C MET A 26 16.19 6.95 4.56
N HIS A 27 16.06 8.25 4.33
CA HIS A 27 15.45 8.83 3.15
C HIS A 27 16.45 9.73 2.44
N LEU A 28 16.53 9.60 1.11
CA LEU A 28 17.34 10.48 0.29
C LEU A 28 16.52 11.72 -0.08
N MET A 29 17.01 12.90 0.30
CA MET A 29 16.44 14.20 -0.05
C MET A 29 17.47 15.03 -0.82
N GLU A 30 17.06 16.20 -1.31
CA GLU A 30 17.96 17.11 -2.05
C GLU A 30 19.17 17.52 -1.22
N GLU A 31 18.97 17.73 0.09
CA GLU A 31 20.03 18.07 1.04
C GLU A 31 20.91 16.87 1.45
N GLY A 32 20.55 15.65 1.05
CA GLY A 32 21.29 14.41 1.32
C GLY A 32 20.48 13.34 2.05
N LEU A 33 21.19 12.37 2.62
CA LEU A 33 20.59 11.22 3.31
C LEU A 33 20.21 11.57 4.75
N VAL A 34 18.94 11.43 5.10
CA VAL A 34 18.40 11.82 6.42
C VAL A 34 17.66 10.65 7.07
N LYS A 35 17.84 10.46 8.38
CA LYS A 35 17.08 9.47 9.14
C LYS A 35 15.61 9.88 9.21
N MET A 36 14.73 8.98 8.77
CA MET A 36 13.28 9.18 8.74
C MET A 36 12.53 8.35 9.78
N GLY A 37 13.20 7.38 10.40
CA GLY A 37 12.60 6.51 11.39
C GLY A 37 13.56 5.43 11.86
N GLU A 38 13.04 4.53 12.67
CA GLU A 38 13.78 3.37 13.18
C GLU A 38 12.86 2.18 13.46
N MET A 39 13.46 1.00 13.53
CA MET A 39 12.81 -0.22 13.96
C MET A 39 13.67 -0.91 15.02
N LEU A 40 13.10 -1.04 16.21
CA LEU A 40 13.71 -1.78 17.31
C LEU A 40 13.39 -3.28 17.18
N PRO A 41 14.22 -4.17 17.72
CA PRO A 41 13.94 -5.60 17.75
C PRO A 41 12.56 -5.89 18.36
N GLY A 42 11.71 -6.63 17.64
CA GLY A 42 10.38 -7.02 18.11
C GLY A 42 9.36 -5.88 18.19
N GLN A 43 9.67 -4.70 17.64
CA GLN A 43 8.75 -3.56 17.57
C GLN A 43 8.39 -3.21 16.13
N THR A 44 7.23 -2.57 15.96
CA THR A 44 6.82 -1.99 14.68
C THR A 44 7.69 -0.79 14.32
N VAL A 45 7.76 -0.48 13.03
CA VAL A 45 8.44 0.72 12.50
C VAL A 45 7.88 2.00 13.12
N ASN A 46 8.78 2.87 13.56
CA ASN A 46 8.48 4.22 14.02
C ASN A 46 8.98 5.26 13.00
N ILE A 47 8.05 5.92 12.30
CA ILE A 47 8.36 6.95 11.29
C ILE A 47 8.21 8.32 11.92
N THR A 48 9.30 9.09 11.96
CA THR A 48 9.33 10.43 12.55
C THR A 48 9.25 11.54 11.50
N ARG A 49 9.37 11.19 10.21
CA ARG A 49 9.28 12.15 9.10
C ARG A 49 8.34 11.63 8.02
N TYR A 50 7.40 12.48 7.62
CA TYR A 50 6.47 12.18 6.54
C TYR A 50 7.23 12.02 5.21
N VAL A 51 7.06 10.89 4.57
CA VAL A 51 7.48 10.66 3.18
C VAL A 51 6.19 10.72 2.38
N GLY A 52 6.17 11.51 1.30
CA GLY A 52 5.01 11.58 0.42
C GLY A 52 4.70 10.17 -0.06
N LEU A 53 3.59 9.61 0.44
CA LEU A 53 3.02 8.43 -0.15
C LEU A 53 2.36 8.93 -1.43
N GLU A 54 2.94 8.59 -2.57
CA GLU A 54 2.18 8.68 -3.81
C GLU A 54 1.04 7.66 -3.66
N ASP A 55 -0.15 8.16 -3.35
CA ASP A 55 -1.36 7.36 -3.42
C ASP A 55 -1.38 6.75 -4.82
N ALA A 56 -1.47 5.41 -4.89
CA ALA A 56 -1.63 4.74 -6.17
C ALA A 56 -2.84 5.38 -6.85
N SER A 57 -2.61 6.12 -7.94
CA SER A 57 -3.64 6.92 -8.60
C SER A 57 -4.88 6.07 -8.84
N ILE A 58 -5.92 6.33 -8.04
CA ILE A 58 -7.20 5.63 -8.10
C ILE A 58 -8.04 6.21 -9.25
N GLN A 59 -7.59 7.31 -9.87
CA GLN A 59 -8.22 7.91 -11.04
C GLN A 59 -7.93 7.07 -12.28
N ARG A 60 -8.77 6.04 -12.47
CA ARG A 60 -8.77 5.20 -13.66
C ARG A 60 -9.89 5.69 -14.57
N THR A 61 -9.56 6.06 -15.81
CA THR A 61 -10.56 6.27 -16.85
C THR A 61 -11.00 4.90 -17.38
N LEU A 62 -12.25 4.53 -17.11
CA LEU A 62 -12.83 3.30 -17.67
C LEU A 62 -13.22 3.53 -19.13
N ILE A 63 -12.65 2.74 -20.03
CA ILE A 63 -13.09 2.68 -21.43
C ILE A 63 -14.22 1.65 -21.51
N VAL A 64 -15.46 2.13 -21.62
CA VAL A 64 -16.65 1.26 -21.72
C VAL A 64 -16.97 1.01 -23.19
N THR A 65 -17.06 -0.26 -23.58
CA THR A 65 -17.57 -0.69 -24.91
C THR A 65 -18.92 -1.37 -24.72
N THR A 66 -19.95 -0.88 -25.40
CA THR A 66 -21.30 -1.48 -25.38
C THR A 66 -21.64 -2.04 -26.76
N ILE A 67 -22.50 -3.07 -26.78
CA ILE A 67 -22.96 -3.75 -28.01
C ILE A 67 -24.49 -3.64 -28.07
N LYS A 68 -25.05 -3.33 -29.24
CA LYS A 68 -26.50 -3.17 -29.44
C LYS A 68 -27.19 -4.54 -29.39
N ILE A 69 -28.04 -4.77 -28.38
CA ILE A 69 -28.93 -5.93 -28.29
C ILE A 69 -30.35 -5.40 -28.12
N ASN A 70 -31.23 -5.70 -29.08
CA ASN A 70 -32.69 -5.48 -29.09
C ASN A 70 -33.20 -4.20 -28.39
N GLU A 71 -33.40 -3.13 -29.17
CA GLU A 71 -34.24 -1.94 -28.93
C GLU A 71 -34.33 -1.30 -27.52
N VAL A 72 -33.37 -1.50 -26.61
CA VAL A 72 -33.31 -0.73 -25.36
C VAL A 72 -32.12 0.22 -25.41
N LEU A 73 -32.43 1.50 -25.66
CA LEU A 73 -31.51 2.63 -25.49
C LEU A 73 -31.80 3.26 -24.12
N PHE A 74 -30.81 3.28 -23.22
CA PHE A 74 -30.84 4.19 -22.07
C PHE A 74 -30.14 5.50 -22.47
N PRO A 75 -30.79 6.66 -22.33
CA PRO A 75 -30.12 7.94 -22.49
C PRO A 75 -28.90 8.02 -21.56
N VAL A 76 -27.80 8.60 -22.04
CA VAL A 76 -26.53 8.73 -21.29
C VAL A 76 -26.72 9.50 -19.96
N SER A 77 -27.78 10.30 -19.87
CA SER A 77 -28.17 11.06 -18.67
C SER A 77 -28.92 10.25 -17.60
N SER A 78 -29.28 8.99 -17.85
CA SER A 78 -30.14 8.16 -16.98
C SER A 78 -29.49 6.85 -16.52
N VAL A 79 -28.19 6.69 -16.77
CA VAL A 79 -27.43 5.50 -16.37
C VAL A 79 -26.50 5.86 -15.22
N LEU A 80 -26.79 5.31 -14.04
CA LEU A 80 -25.87 5.34 -12.92
C LEU A 80 -25.05 4.05 -12.96
N ILE A 81 -23.75 4.17 -13.25
CA ILE A 81 -22.83 3.02 -13.17
C ILE A 81 -22.25 3.02 -11.76
N ARG A 82 -22.60 2.01 -10.96
CA ARG A 82 -21.96 1.76 -9.67
C ARG A 82 -21.06 0.54 -9.81
N GLU A 83 -19.77 0.73 -9.53
CA GLU A 83 -18.88 -0.39 -9.28
C GLU A 83 -19.18 -0.92 -7.88
N ILE A 84 -19.59 -2.19 -7.78
CA ILE A 84 -19.80 -2.86 -6.51
C ILE A 84 -18.65 -3.83 -6.33
N GLU A 85 -17.79 -3.53 -5.37
CA GLU A 85 -16.64 -4.36 -5.03
C GLU A 85 -17.06 -5.31 -3.90
N TYR A 86 -17.25 -6.59 -4.22
CA TYR A 86 -17.29 -7.65 -3.22
C TYR A 86 -15.90 -8.26 -3.11
N VAL A 87 -15.48 -8.58 -1.88
CA VAL A 87 -14.14 -9.13 -1.58
C VAL A 87 -13.79 -10.27 -2.56
N GLY A 88 -12.91 -9.97 -3.52
CA GLY A 88 -12.39 -10.93 -4.50
C GLY A 88 -13.09 -10.99 -5.87
N THR A 89 -14.16 -10.22 -6.11
CA THR A 89 -14.84 -10.15 -7.43
C THR A 89 -15.46 -8.77 -7.67
N SER A 90 -15.06 -8.11 -8.76
CA SER A 90 -15.69 -6.87 -9.23
C SER A 90 -16.89 -7.20 -10.13
N GLN A 91 -18.06 -6.66 -9.80
CA GLN A 91 -19.23 -6.68 -10.68
C GLN A 91 -19.70 -5.26 -11.00
N VAL A 92 -20.08 -5.04 -12.26
CA VAL A 92 -20.65 -3.77 -12.73
C VAL A 92 -22.15 -3.93 -12.77
N LEU A 93 -22.85 -3.25 -11.86
CA LEU A 93 -24.31 -3.17 -11.88
C LEU A 93 -24.73 -1.94 -12.70
N VAL A 94 -25.56 -2.16 -13.72
CA VAL A 94 -26.14 -1.10 -14.54
C VAL A 94 -27.60 -0.95 -14.14
N GLU A 95 -27.93 0.13 -13.45
CA GLU A 95 -29.30 0.47 -13.08
C GLU A 95 -29.83 1.56 -14.02
N ALA A 96 -31.03 1.34 -14.55
CA ALA A 96 -31.80 2.35 -15.26
C ALA A 96 -32.62 3.13 -14.24
N THR A 97 -32.53 4.47 -14.28
CA THR A 97 -33.35 5.36 -13.42
C THR A 97 -34.54 5.91 -14.19
#